data_AF-A0A931EMW4-F1
#
_entry.id   AF-A0A931EMW4-F1
#
_cell.length_a   1.000
_cell.length_b   1.000
_cell.length_c   1.000
_cell.angle_alpha   90.00
_cell.angle_beta   90.00
_cell.angle_gamma   90.00
#
_symmetry.space_group_name_H-M   'P 1'
#
loop_
_entity.id
_entity.type
_entity.pdbx_description
1 polymer ?
#
loop_
_entity_poly.entity_id
_entity_poly.type
_entity_poly.pdbx_seq_one_letter_code
_entity_poly.pdbx_strand_id
1 'polypeptide(L)'
;CGSLSGVGGGSQSLASLAPLSISHPLFSQGLSQGDLPLLARYYWVNTVNNNSPRDEASYGGLAYKPRQSTYAGFEGWDVFQVNTGSDETRSDFLRLQLNRPARVTVVWQDSALWLAGWQKGSLSASGKTYNTYTKDFSAGEIALGSPSAGSGGTSSPRYFVLLAEQGGVASKPPRLPAGIAESSRPPSNDTCPDWLEGVWQAKGPDGNFYKTWHPQIDPIYWCYYRYENGSDPSLVGYTPTFNYVAKQFGSQPELIVGFKGFAIRDEGANQGWYINIHSETGVQTRACARFHTVVIAVTDLKTGELKAELAYKGDFGATISNQSPNTPVSITCPDPRNGQQVTQSDIAKQTDGAKNLRVSGNGQDPGGYENWHGGGNPNLGMSYWGDNQKSIAGVRVLNVDIRNPTTFCATTDCNATSGLKATGSVADQRTLFISNLRIQYSNAIDAVSKAQGEKPGYFWTDLYGNPLAAGVKPGDPGSIRQFIKPGFDSGVNGQGLQGGFSTEDAWRQVYLPNVGVPGINLENSLLGQN
;
A
#
# COMPACT_ATOMS: atom_id res chain seq x y z
N CYS A 1 -22.96 48.80 20.52
CA CYS A 1 -21.58 48.62 20.03
C CYS A 1 -20.93 47.47 20.77
N GLY A 2 -20.90 46.29 20.17
CA GLY A 2 -20.31 45.08 20.76
C GLY A 2 -20.27 44.01 19.69
N SER A 3 -19.18 43.99 18.92
CA SER A 3 -18.92 43.06 17.83
C SER A 3 -18.42 41.74 18.39
N LEU A 4 -19.19 40.66 18.19
CA LEU A 4 -18.71 39.29 18.29
C LEU A 4 -17.97 38.96 16.99
N SER A 5 -16.64 38.95 17.06
CA SER A 5 -15.77 38.43 16.02
C SER A 5 -15.89 36.91 15.96
N GLY A 6 -16.48 36.41 14.87
CA GLY A 6 -16.60 34.99 14.57
C GLY A 6 -15.23 34.35 14.36
N VAL A 7 -15.05 33.21 14.99
CA VAL A 7 -13.90 32.30 14.77
C VAL A 7 -14.12 31.65 13.41
N GLY A 8 -13.39 32.12 12.40
CA GLY A 8 -13.28 31.46 11.10
C GLY A 8 -12.47 30.17 11.26
N GLY A 9 -13.15 29.03 11.32
CA GLY A 9 -12.51 27.73 11.14
C GLY A 9 -12.08 27.59 9.67
N GLY A 10 -10.80 27.84 9.40
CA GLY A 10 -10.23 27.56 8.08
C GLY A 10 -10.22 26.05 7.84
N SER A 11 -11.05 25.58 6.89
CA SER A 11 -10.86 24.26 6.26
C SER A 11 -9.43 24.23 5.71
N GLN A 12 -8.60 23.34 6.23
CA GLN A 12 -7.28 23.10 5.65
C GLN A 12 -7.50 22.48 4.26
N SER A 13 -6.99 23.13 3.22
CA SER A 13 -7.00 22.57 1.88
C SER A 13 -6.30 21.21 1.88
N LEU A 14 -6.89 20.22 1.22
CA LEU A 14 -6.24 18.95 0.92
C LEU A 14 -4.84 19.24 0.37
N ALA A 15 -3.81 18.59 0.91
CA ALA A 15 -2.43 18.76 0.45
C ALA A 15 -2.36 18.56 -1.08
N SER A 16 -1.52 19.34 -1.77
CA SER A 16 -1.37 19.22 -3.22
C SER A 16 -0.98 17.79 -3.56
N LEU A 17 -1.82 17.12 -4.35
CA LEU A 17 -1.65 15.72 -4.71
C LEU A 17 -0.34 15.57 -5.48
N ALA A 18 0.52 14.66 -5.05
CA ALA A 18 1.65 14.26 -5.86
C ALA A 18 1.13 13.86 -7.27
N PRO A 19 1.81 14.25 -8.35
CA PRO A 19 1.51 13.74 -9.68
C PRO A 19 1.50 12.22 -9.65
N LEU A 20 0.65 11.58 -10.46
CA LEU A 20 0.67 10.14 -10.64
C LEU A 20 2.06 9.73 -11.18
N SER A 21 2.95 9.26 -10.30
CA SER A 21 4.37 9.04 -10.62
C SER A 21 4.71 7.60 -10.99
N ILE A 22 3.74 6.68 -10.96
CA ILE A 22 3.99 5.30 -11.37
C ILE A 22 4.09 5.23 -12.90
N SER A 23 5.32 5.18 -13.39
CA SER A 23 5.58 4.73 -14.75
C SER A 23 5.25 3.24 -14.84
N HIS A 24 4.17 2.90 -15.54
CA HIS A 24 3.81 1.51 -15.78
C HIS A 24 4.91 0.81 -16.60
N PRO A 25 5.38 -0.41 -16.23
CA PRO A 25 6.47 -1.10 -16.94
C PRO A 25 6.21 -1.25 -18.45
N LEU A 26 4.95 -1.45 -18.85
CA LEU A 26 4.56 -1.55 -20.27
C LEU A 26 4.80 -0.27 -21.10
N PHE A 27 4.98 0.91 -20.50
CA PHE A 27 5.37 2.10 -21.28
C PHE A 27 6.74 1.93 -21.95
N SER A 28 7.66 1.22 -21.30
CA SER A 28 8.95 0.86 -21.92
C SER A 28 8.80 -0.12 -23.11
N GLN A 29 7.66 -0.81 -23.20
CA GLN A 29 7.30 -1.73 -24.29
C GLN A 29 6.45 -1.03 -25.36
N GLY A 30 6.47 0.31 -25.38
CA GLY A 30 5.90 1.15 -26.42
C GLY A 30 4.49 1.65 -26.14
N LEU A 31 3.83 1.25 -25.03
CA LEU A 31 2.54 1.83 -24.64
C LEU A 31 2.72 3.33 -24.34
N SER A 32 1.66 4.09 -24.57
CA SER A 32 1.63 5.54 -24.45
C SER A 32 0.56 6.00 -23.45
N GLN A 33 0.58 7.28 -23.08
CA GLN A 33 -0.48 7.88 -22.26
C GLN A 33 -1.87 7.80 -22.94
N GLY A 34 -1.93 7.68 -24.26
CA GLY A 34 -3.18 7.48 -25.01
C GLY A 34 -3.80 6.10 -24.78
N ASP A 35 -3.01 5.12 -24.34
CA ASP A 35 -3.49 3.78 -23.99
C ASP A 35 -4.09 3.71 -22.58
N LEU A 36 -3.94 4.78 -21.79
CA LEU A 36 -4.56 4.83 -20.48
C LEU A 36 -6.10 4.96 -20.61
N PRO A 37 -6.84 4.48 -19.60
CA PRO A 37 -8.24 4.83 -19.37
C PRO A 37 -8.43 6.33 -19.20
N LEU A 38 -9.64 6.86 -19.40
CA LEU A 38 -9.91 8.29 -19.21
C LEU A 38 -9.68 8.72 -17.76
N LEU A 39 -10.15 7.89 -16.82
CA LEU A 39 -10.00 8.13 -15.39
C LEU A 39 -8.67 7.57 -14.88
N ALA A 40 -7.92 8.43 -14.19
CA ALA A 40 -6.63 8.10 -13.61
C ALA A 40 -6.73 7.78 -12.11
N ARG A 41 -7.60 8.50 -11.41
CA ARG A 41 -7.85 8.44 -9.96
C ARG A 41 -9.23 9.05 -9.67
N TYR A 42 -9.88 8.59 -8.61
CA TYR A 42 -11.10 9.20 -8.09
C TYR A 42 -11.14 9.13 -6.56
N TYR A 43 -11.85 10.07 -5.93
CA TYR A 43 -12.24 10.02 -4.52
C TYR A 43 -13.42 10.93 -4.28
N TRP A 44 -14.19 10.70 -3.22
CA TRP A 44 -15.13 11.68 -2.72
C TRP A 44 -14.62 12.27 -1.41
N VAL A 45 -15.04 13.49 -1.07
CA VAL A 45 -14.54 14.18 0.11
C VAL A 45 -15.59 14.09 1.23
N ASN A 46 -15.15 13.56 2.37
CA ASN A 46 -15.96 13.25 3.55
C ASN A 46 -15.57 14.18 4.69
N THR A 47 -16.55 14.76 5.40
CA THR A 47 -16.27 15.58 6.58
C THR A 47 -16.33 14.72 7.84
N VAL A 48 -15.19 14.52 8.50
CA VAL A 48 -15.13 13.76 9.75
C VAL A 48 -15.17 14.68 10.95
N ASN A 49 -16.14 14.44 11.85
CA ASN A 49 -16.37 15.23 13.05
C ASN A 49 -15.74 14.57 14.29
N ASN A 50 -14.40 14.60 14.38
CA ASN A 50 -13.67 14.09 15.55
C ASN A 50 -13.07 15.27 16.34
N ASN A 51 -13.86 15.89 17.23
CA ASN A 51 -13.54 17.08 18.05
C ASN A 51 -13.15 18.36 17.27
N SER A 52 -12.82 18.26 15.98
CA SER A 52 -12.67 19.35 15.02
C SER A 52 -13.00 18.82 13.62
N PRO A 53 -13.94 19.43 12.88
CA PRO A 53 -14.28 19.01 11.53
C PRO A 53 -13.05 19.07 10.62
N ARG A 54 -12.81 17.99 9.88
CA ARG A 54 -11.76 17.94 8.85
C ARG A 54 -12.26 17.20 7.63
N ASP A 55 -11.87 17.69 6.46
CA ASP A 55 -12.13 17.05 5.18
C ASP A 55 -11.15 15.89 4.97
N GLU A 56 -11.65 14.73 4.57
CA GLU A 56 -10.89 13.51 4.30
C GLU A 56 -11.27 12.93 2.93
N ALA A 57 -10.29 12.43 2.18
CA ALA A 57 -10.57 11.70 0.95
C ALA A 57 -11.12 10.29 1.28
N SER A 58 -12.18 9.87 0.61
CA SER A 58 -12.84 8.58 0.78
C SER A 58 -13.08 7.89 -0.55
N TYR A 59 -12.97 6.57 -0.56
CA TYR A 59 -13.02 5.72 -1.76
C TYR A 59 -14.17 4.73 -1.74
N GLY A 60 -14.76 4.50 -0.56
CA GLY A 60 -15.88 3.58 -0.40
C GLY A 60 -17.13 4.04 -1.14
N GLY A 61 -17.87 3.09 -1.70
CA GLY A 61 -19.11 3.36 -2.45
C GLY A 61 -18.90 3.93 -3.85
N LEU A 62 -17.68 3.89 -4.39
CA LEU A 62 -17.36 4.32 -5.75
C LEU A 62 -16.97 3.11 -6.62
N ALA A 63 -17.46 3.05 -7.86
CA ALA A 63 -17.10 1.98 -8.78
C ALA A 63 -16.90 2.48 -10.21
N TYR A 64 -15.72 2.24 -10.79
CA TYR A 64 -15.39 2.61 -12.15
C TYR A 64 -15.37 1.40 -13.09
N LYS A 65 -16.07 1.50 -14.21
CA LYS A 65 -16.25 0.43 -15.20
C LYS A 65 -15.91 0.98 -16.59
N PRO A 66 -14.63 0.92 -17.01
CA PRO A 66 -14.24 1.48 -18.29
C PRO A 66 -14.87 0.67 -19.43
N ARG A 67 -15.45 1.38 -20.40
CA ARG A 67 -16.09 0.84 -21.62
C ARG A 67 -17.27 -0.10 -21.40
N GLN A 68 -17.91 -0.06 -20.23
CA GLN A 68 -19.00 -0.98 -19.88
C GLN A 68 -20.40 -0.36 -19.96
N SER A 69 -20.54 0.88 -20.45
CA SER A 69 -21.87 1.46 -20.64
C SER A 69 -22.62 0.72 -21.75
N THR A 70 -23.83 0.27 -21.42
CA THR A 70 -24.80 -0.33 -22.35
C THR A 70 -26.03 0.55 -22.56
N TYR A 71 -25.97 1.80 -22.05
CA TYR A 71 -27.05 2.76 -22.17
C TYR A 71 -27.17 3.26 -23.60
N ALA A 72 -28.41 3.37 -24.09
CA ALA A 72 -28.70 3.83 -25.44
C ALA A 72 -28.11 5.23 -25.69
N GLY A 73 -27.26 5.37 -26.72
CA GLY A 73 -26.57 6.62 -27.06
C GLY A 73 -25.29 6.89 -26.26
N PHE A 74 -24.91 5.98 -25.35
CA PHE A 74 -23.67 6.04 -24.57
C PHE A 74 -22.96 4.68 -24.58
N GLU A 75 -23.17 3.85 -25.60
CA GLU A 75 -22.60 2.52 -25.69
C GLU A 75 -21.05 2.58 -25.71
N GLY A 76 -20.41 1.76 -24.89
CA GLY A 76 -18.95 1.72 -24.79
C GLY A 76 -18.30 2.90 -24.07
N TRP A 77 -19.09 3.80 -23.47
CA TRP A 77 -18.58 4.81 -22.55
C TRP A 77 -18.14 4.17 -21.23
N ASP A 78 -17.27 4.85 -20.49
CA ASP A 78 -16.93 4.44 -19.13
C ASP A 78 -18.07 4.79 -18.19
N VAL A 79 -18.37 3.91 -17.22
CA VAL A 79 -19.40 4.14 -16.20
C VAL A 79 -18.71 4.33 -14.85
N PHE A 80 -19.04 5.40 -14.15
CA PHE A 80 -18.58 5.67 -12.80
C PHE A 80 -19.79 5.81 -11.87
N GLN A 81 -19.97 4.83 -11.00
CA GLN A 81 -21.10 4.74 -10.08
C GLN A 81 -20.74 5.40 -8.75
N VAL A 82 -21.66 6.23 -8.24
CA VAL A 82 -21.52 6.97 -6.98
C VAL A 82 -22.59 6.49 -6.00
N ASN A 83 -22.26 5.46 -5.24
CA ASN A 83 -23.12 4.79 -4.27
C ASN A 83 -22.69 5.16 -2.84
N THR A 84 -22.63 6.45 -2.55
CA THR A 84 -22.19 6.98 -1.25
C THR A 84 -23.38 7.19 -0.32
N GLY A 85 -23.22 6.87 0.96
CA GLY A 85 -24.23 7.14 1.99
C GLY A 85 -24.30 8.61 2.44
N SER A 86 -23.32 9.45 2.09
CA SER A 86 -23.20 10.82 2.62
C SER A 86 -24.22 11.79 2.03
N ASP A 87 -24.96 12.48 2.91
CA ASP A 87 -25.91 13.57 2.60
C ASP A 87 -25.27 14.96 2.65
N GLU A 88 -23.93 15.04 2.70
CA GLU A 88 -23.23 16.32 2.74
C GLU A 88 -23.49 17.13 1.48
N THR A 89 -23.79 18.43 1.66
CA THR A 89 -23.93 19.38 0.56
C THR A 89 -22.62 20.09 0.31
N ARG A 90 -21.95 19.78 -0.80
CA ARG A 90 -20.65 20.39 -1.15
C ARG A 90 -20.45 20.49 -2.66
N SER A 91 -19.79 21.54 -3.14
CA SER A 91 -19.55 21.75 -4.58
C SER A 91 -18.41 20.90 -5.14
N ASP A 92 -17.64 20.24 -4.28
CA ASP A 92 -16.45 19.48 -4.63
C ASP A 92 -16.47 18.06 -4.07
N PHE A 93 -17.68 17.50 -3.98
CA PHE A 93 -17.97 16.20 -3.42
C PHE A 93 -17.16 15.09 -4.04
N LEU A 94 -17.18 14.99 -5.37
CA LEU A 94 -16.50 13.93 -6.11
C LEU A 94 -15.38 14.55 -6.95
N ARG A 95 -14.17 14.04 -6.76
CA ARG A 95 -12.95 14.46 -7.45
C ARG A 95 -12.52 13.37 -8.42
N LEU A 96 -12.35 13.73 -9.68
CA LEU A 96 -11.94 12.82 -10.75
C LEU A 96 -10.68 13.39 -11.42
N GLN A 97 -9.61 12.61 -11.49
CA GLN A 97 -8.41 12.96 -12.23
C GLN A 97 -8.47 12.35 -13.63
N LEU A 98 -8.52 13.18 -14.67
CA LEU A 98 -8.56 12.75 -16.07
C LEU A 98 -7.15 12.66 -16.65
N ASN A 99 -6.84 11.54 -17.33
CA ASN A 99 -5.56 11.33 -18.02
C ASN A 99 -5.43 12.18 -19.30
N ARG A 100 -6.56 12.57 -19.90
CA ARG A 100 -6.65 13.33 -21.16
C ARG A 100 -8.00 14.05 -21.26
N PRO A 101 -8.20 14.96 -22.23
CA PRO A 101 -9.50 15.61 -22.44
C PRO A 101 -10.63 14.60 -22.61
N ALA A 102 -11.74 14.83 -21.91
CA ALA A 102 -12.86 13.90 -21.86
C ALA A 102 -14.20 14.62 -21.86
N ARG A 103 -15.22 13.97 -22.40
CA ARG A 103 -16.62 14.34 -22.21
C ARG A 103 -17.13 13.67 -20.94
N VAL A 104 -17.69 14.49 -20.05
CA VAL A 104 -18.25 14.04 -18.77
C VAL A 104 -19.75 14.27 -18.81
N THR A 105 -20.53 13.22 -18.55
CA THR A 105 -21.99 13.29 -18.46
C THR A 105 -22.44 12.82 -17.09
N VAL A 106 -23.06 13.72 -16.33
CA VAL A 106 -23.74 13.36 -15.07
C VAL A 106 -25.15 12.90 -15.40
N VAL A 107 -25.49 11.69 -14.98
CA VAL A 107 -26.82 11.09 -15.16
C VAL A 107 -27.51 11.04 -13.82
N TRP A 108 -28.63 11.76 -13.72
CA TRP A 108 -29.32 11.97 -12.45
C TRP A 108 -30.82 12.20 -12.66
N GLN A 109 -31.65 11.78 -11.71
CA GLN A 109 -33.09 12.04 -11.76
C GLN A 109 -33.42 13.51 -11.45
N ASP A 110 -32.60 14.17 -10.64
CA ASP A 110 -32.83 15.54 -10.21
C ASP A 110 -31.99 16.55 -11.00
N SER A 111 -31.79 17.73 -10.42
CA SER A 111 -30.98 18.83 -10.96
C SER A 111 -30.28 19.56 -9.82
N ALA A 112 -29.14 20.17 -10.09
CA ALA A 112 -28.45 21.03 -9.12
C ALA A 112 -27.86 22.26 -9.78
N LEU A 113 -27.66 23.32 -8.97
CA LEU A 113 -27.07 24.59 -9.43
C LEU A 113 -25.65 24.44 -9.96
N TRP A 114 -24.86 23.48 -9.45
CA TRP A 114 -23.50 23.23 -9.93
C TRP A 114 -23.45 22.62 -11.35
N LEU A 115 -24.60 22.17 -11.87
CA LEU A 115 -24.79 21.73 -13.26
C LEU A 115 -25.29 22.84 -14.17
N ALA A 116 -25.45 24.07 -13.67
CA ALA A 116 -25.84 25.21 -14.48
C ALA A 116 -24.83 25.44 -15.62
N GLY A 117 -25.33 25.63 -16.84
CA GLY A 117 -24.52 25.81 -18.04
C GLY A 117 -24.00 24.52 -18.68
N TRP A 118 -24.28 23.34 -18.11
CA TRP A 118 -24.02 22.06 -18.79
C TRP A 118 -25.11 21.78 -19.82
N GLN A 119 -24.77 21.08 -20.90
CA GLN A 119 -25.74 20.68 -21.91
C GLN A 119 -26.71 19.66 -21.33
N LYS A 120 -28.01 19.98 -21.30
CA LYS A 120 -29.04 19.09 -20.78
C LYS A 120 -29.54 18.12 -21.85
N GLY A 121 -29.76 16.88 -21.47
CA GLY A 121 -30.40 15.84 -22.27
C GLY A 121 -31.21 14.87 -21.40
N SER A 122 -31.53 13.70 -21.95
CA SER A 122 -32.20 12.63 -21.23
C SER A 122 -31.62 11.26 -21.57
N LEU A 123 -31.74 10.33 -20.63
CA LEU A 123 -31.40 8.92 -20.81
C LEU A 123 -32.52 8.05 -20.25
N SER A 124 -32.98 7.06 -21.02
CA SER A 124 -33.91 6.04 -20.54
C SER A 124 -33.14 4.77 -20.19
N ALA A 125 -33.23 4.34 -18.93
CA ALA A 125 -32.57 3.13 -18.44
C ALA A 125 -33.47 2.42 -17.41
N SER A 126 -33.59 1.10 -17.51
CA SER A 126 -34.37 0.27 -16.56
C SER A 126 -35.81 0.77 -16.33
N GLY A 127 -36.48 1.23 -17.40
CA GLY A 127 -37.84 1.76 -17.34
C GLY A 127 -37.97 3.14 -16.68
N LYS A 128 -36.86 3.79 -16.30
CA LYS A 128 -36.81 5.14 -15.74
C LYS A 128 -36.16 6.11 -16.73
N THR A 129 -36.63 7.35 -16.74
CA THR A 129 -35.98 8.46 -17.47
C THR A 129 -35.14 9.27 -16.49
N TYR A 130 -33.91 9.56 -16.87
CA TYR A 130 -32.94 10.36 -16.15
C TYR A 130 -32.64 11.64 -16.95
N ASN A 131 -32.36 12.73 -16.25
CA ASN A 131 -31.72 13.89 -16.87
C ASN A 131 -30.24 13.58 -17.09
N THR A 132 -29.69 14.05 -18.20
CA THR A 132 -28.25 14.04 -18.44
C THR A 132 -27.73 15.47 -18.51
N TYR A 133 -26.54 15.69 -17.96
CA TYR A 133 -25.85 16.97 -17.99
C TYR A 133 -24.44 16.74 -18.50
N THR A 134 -24.09 17.30 -19.65
CA THR A 134 -22.86 17.00 -20.38
C THR A 134 -21.97 18.23 -20.53
N LYS A 135 -20.66 18.04 -20.31
CA LYS A 135 -19.63 19.05 -20.52
C LYS A 135 -18.30 18.41 -20.90
N ASP A 136 -17.54 19.08 -21.76
CA ASP A 136 -16.17 18.67 -22.10
C ASP A 136 -15.17 19.31 -21.12
N PHE A 137 -14.19 18.52 -20.69
CA PHE A 137 -13.12 18.92 -19.80
C PHE A 137 -11.75 18.65 -20.43
N SER A 138 -10.77 19.47 -20.06
CA SER A 138 -9.37 19.17 -20.35
C SER A 138 -8.86 18.04 -19.46
N ALA A 139 -7.66 17.52 -19.76
CA ALA A 139 -6.94 16.67 -18.82
C ALA A 139 -6.72 17.42 -17.49
N GLY A 140 -6.67 16.69 -16.38
CA GLY A 140 -6.53 17.30 -15.05
C GLY A 140 -7.60 16.84 -14.07
N GLU A 141 -7.56 17.43 -12.87
CA GLU A 141 -8.58 17.19 -11.86
C GLU A 141 -9.85 17.98 -12.19
N ILE A 142 -11.00 17.34 -12.02
CA ILE A 142 -12.31 17.97 -12.02
C ILE A 142 -13.04 17.67 -10.70
N ALA A 143 -13.88 18.60 -10.28
CA ALA A 143 -14.70 18.47 -9.09
C ALA A 143 -16.19 18.51 -9.49
N LEU A 144 -16.95 17.55 -8.99
CA LEU A 144 -18.40 17.45 -9.16
C LEU A 144 -19.07 17.67 -7.80
N GLY A 145 -20.18 18.40 -7.81
CA GLY A 145 -20.91 18.70 -6.58
C GLY A 145 -21.66 17.48 -6.04
N SER A 146 -22.04 17.57 -4.78
CA SER A 146 -22.83 16.55 -4.13
C SER A 146 -24.22 16.49 -4.77
N PRO A 147 -24.87 15.33 -4.69
CA PRO A 147 -26.31 15.26 -4.84
C PRO A 147 -26.94 16.12 -3.74
N SER A 148 -27.95 16.92 -4.07
CA SER A 148 -28.60 17.85 -3.15
C SER A 148 -29.20 17.11 -1.95
N ALA A 149 -29.08 17.69 -0.74
CA ALA A 149 -29.73 17.15 0.45
C ALA A 149 -31.24 16.97 0.20
N GLY A 150 -31.74 15.75 0.39
CA GLY A 150 -33.16 15.43 0.24
C GLY A 150 -33.58 14.68 -1.03
N SER A 151 -32.65 14.24 -1.89
CA SER A 151 -32.99 13.23 -2.92
C SER A 151 -33.45 11.94 -2.22
N GLY A 152 -34.73 11.63 -2.30
CA GLY A 152 -35.41 10.69 -1.41
C GLY A 152 -34.80 9.28 -1.35
N GLY A 153 -34.42 8.87 -0.14
CA GLY A 153 -34.22 7.48 0.27
C GLY A 153 -32.81 6.92 0.07
N THR A 154 -32.38 6.10 1.02
CA THR A 154 -31.09 5.36 1.07
C THR A 154 -30.94 4.28 -0.01
N SER A 155 -31.80 4.27 -1.04
CA SER A 155 -31.96 3.18 -2.02
C SER A 155 -31.98 3.61 -3.48
N SER A 156 -31.82 4.91 -3.81
CA SER A 156 -31.56 5.35 -5.20
C SER A 156 -30.09 5.77 -5.38
N PRO A 157 -29.41 5.34 -6.46
CA PRO A 157 -28.08 5.85 -6.78
C PRO A 157 -28.20 7.37 -6.96
N ARG A 158 -27.44 8.11 -6.14
CA ARG A 158 -27.55 9.56 -6.06
C ARG A 158 -27.29 10.22 -7.41
N TYR A 159 -26.26 9.81 -8.14
CA TYR A 159 -26.11 9.97 -9.60
C TYR A 159 -25.03 9.00 -10.08
N PHE A 160 -24.88 8.83 -11.40
CA PHE A 160 -23.68 8.20 -11.96
C PHE A 160 -23.09 9.08 -13.05
N VAL A 161 -21.82 8.87 -13.34
CA VAL A 161 -21.07 9.64 -14.33
C VAL A 161 -20.73 8.72 -15.49
N LEU A 162 -20.93 9.21 -16.71
CA LEU A 162 -20.46 8.57 -17.93
C LEU A 162 -19.28 9.38 -18.48
N LEU A 163 -18.20 8.70 -18.85
CA LEU A 163 -17.02 9.33 -19.46
C LEU A 163 -16.81 8.81 -20.89
N ALA A 164 -16.50 9.72 -21.80
CA ALA A 164 -16.10 9.43 -23.16
C ALA A 164 -14.90 10.29 -23.57
N GLU A 165 -14.27 9.92 -24.68
CA GLU A 165 -13.33 10.83 -25.35
C GLU A 165 -14.06 12.14 -25.67
N GLN A 166 -13.31 13.24 -25.70
CA GLN A 166 -13.85 14.54 -26.08
C GLN A 166 -14.64 14.45 -27.39
N GLY A 167 -15.83 15.05 -27.43
CA GLY A 167 -16.77 14.91 -28.54
C GLY A 167 -17.80 13.78 -28.38
N GLY A 168 -17.70 12.95 -27.34
CA GLY A 168 -18.70 11.92 -27.01
C GLY A 168 -18.48 10.59 -27.73
N VAL A 169 -17.23 10.30 -28.10
CA VAL A 169 -16.85 9.01 -28.67
C VAL A 169 -16.48 8.05 -27.54
N ALA A 170 -16.93 6.80 -27.62
CA ALA A 170 -16.56 5.75 -26.66
C ALA A 170 -15.03 5.70 -26.43
N SER A 171 -14.61 5.43 -25.20
CA SER A 171 -13.19 5.33 -24.86
C SER A 171 -12.56 4.12 -25.56
N LYS A 172 -11.31 4.26 -25.99
CA LYS A 172 -10.62 3.20 -26.74
C LYS A 172 -10.10 2.11 -25.79
N PRO A 173 -10.14 0.81 -26.18
CA PRO A 173 -9.36 -0.20 -25.47
C PRO A 173 -7.89 0.18 -25.41
N PRO A 174 -7.20 -0.05 -24.28
CA PRO A 174 -5.75 0.03 -24.22
C PRO A 174 -5.11 -0.90 -25.25
N ARG A 175 -3.98 -0.55 -25.87
CA ARG A 175 -3.29 -1.50 -26.74
C ARG A 175 -2.61 -2.62 -25.93
N LEU A 176 -2.65 -3.86 -26.44
CA LEU A 176 -1.91 -4.98 -25.87
C LEU A 176 -0.42 -4.94 -26.26
N PRO A 177 0.50 -5.44 -25.41
CA PRO A 177 1.89 -5.63 -25.80
C PRO A 177 2.03 -6.60 -26.98
N ALA A 178 3.13 -6.49 -27.73
CA ALA A 178 3.43 -7.41 -28.81
C ALA A 178 3.49 -8.86 -28.30
N GLY A 179 2.88 -9.79 -29.03
CA GLY A 179 2.85 -11.22 -28.68
C GLY A 179 1.70 -11.63 -27.76
N ILE A 180 0.91 -10.70 -27.22
CA ILE A 180 -0.31 -11.01 -26.45
C ILE A 180 -1.52 -10.98 -27.39
N ALA A 181 -2.27 -12.08 -27.44
CA ALA A 181 -3.47 -12.18 -28.27
C ALA A 181 -4.63 -11.35 -27.68
N GLU A 182 -5.52 -10.86 -28.55
CA GLU A 182 -6.71 -10.09 -28.14
C GLU A 182 -7.64 -10.87 -27.20
N SER A 183 -7.71 -12.20 -27.37
CA SER A 183 -8.44 -13.10 -26.46
C SER A 183 -7.86 -13.17 -25.05
N SER A 184 -6.61 -12.73 -24.85
CA SER A 184 -5.94 -12.66 -23.55
C SER A 184 -6.01 -11.27 -22.92
N ARG A 185 -6.81 -10.35 -23.49
CA ARG A 185 -7.05 -9.02 -22.91
C ARG A 185 -7.68 -9.17 -21.53
N PRO A 186 -7.12 -8.52 -20.48
CA PRO A 186 -7.72 -8.54 -19.17
C PRO A 186 -9.10 -7.88 -19.21
N PRO A 187 -10.16 -8.56 -18.71
CA PRO A 187 -11.43 -7.90 -18.50
C PRO A 187 -11.27 -6.87 -17.38
N SER A 188 -11.77 -5.65 -17.61
CA SER A 188 -11.79 -4.63 -16.57
C SER A 188 -12.73 -5.04 -15.44
N ASN A 189 -12.34 -4.71 -14.23
CA ASN A 189 -12.92 -5.14 -12.97
C ASN A 189 -12.87 -6.64 -12.67
N ASP A 190 -11.99 -7.37 -13.33
CA ASP A 190 -11.73 -8.79 -13.06
C ASP A 190 -10.29 -9.02 -12.59
N THR A 191 -9.90 -10.27 -12.33
CA THR A 191 -8.53 -10.64 -11.96
C THR A 191 -7.56 -10.34 -13.10
N CYS A 192 -6.43 -9.72 -12.77
CA CYS A 192 -5.33 -9.54 -13.73
C CYS A 192 -4.69 -10.90 -14.07
N PRO A 193 -4.36 -11.16 -15.35
CA PRO A 193 -3.67 -12.37 -15.74
C PRO A 193 -2.19 -12.35 -15.34
N ASP A 194 -1.60 -13.53 -15.16
CA ASP A 194 -0.21 -13.72 -14.72
C ASP A 194 0.82 -12.97 -15.58
N TRP A 195 0.61 -12.87 -16.89
CA TRP A 195 1.55 -12.17 -17.79
C TRP A 195 1.67 -10.69 -17.42
N LEU A 196 0.59 -10.08 -16.95
CA LEU A 196 0.53 -8.68 -16.57
C LEU A 196 1.17 -8.48 -15.19
N GLU A 197 0.93 -9.39 -14.24
CA GLU A 197 1.67 -9.39 -12.96
C GLU A 197 3.18 -9.55 -13.21
N GLY A 198 3.57 -10.40 -14.16
CA GLY A 198 4.96 -10.68 -14.52
C GLY A 198 5.74 -9.48 -15.07
N VAL A 199 5.08 -8.37 -15.47
CA VAL A 199 5.79 -7.16 -15.92
C VAL A 199 6.29 -6.29 -14.77
N TRP A 200 5.77 -6.48 -13.56
CA TRP A 200 6.19 -5.73 -12.37
C TRP A 200 7.43 -6.36 -11.78
N GLN A 201 8.57 -5.96 -12.34
CA GLN A 201 9.87 -6.45 -11.93
C GLN A 201 10.87 -5.33 -11.68
N ALA A 202 11.75 -5.57 -10.72
CA ALA A 202 12.89 -4.71 -10.40
C ALA A 202 14.18 -5.52 -10.46
N LYS A 203 15.27 -4.86 -10.85
CA LYS A 203 16.59 -5.49 -10.93
C LYS A 203 17.25 -5.43 -9.54
N GLY A 204 17.59 -6.59 -9.00
CA GLY A 204 18.27 -6.72 -7.72
C GLY A 204 19.76 -6.37 -7.78
N PRO A 205 20.43 -6.27 -6.62
CA PRO A 205 21.86 -5.99 -6.54
C PRO A 205 22.76 -7.02 -7.25
N ASP A 206 22.27 -8.24 -7.43
CA ASP A 206 22.93 -9.34 -8.16
C ASP A 206 22.69 -9.29 -9.69
N GLY A 207 21.93 -8.30 -10.16
CA GLY A 207 21.58 -8.12 -11.56
C GLY A 207 20.42 -8.98 -12.07
N ASN A 208 19.83 -9.84 -11.22
CA ASN A 208 18.64 -10.62 -11.58
C ASN A 208 17.36 -9.78 -11.45
N PHE A 209 16.31 -10.16 -12.17
CA PHE A 209 14.99 -9.57 -11.99
C PHE A 209 14.19 -10.28 -10.90
N TYR A 210 13.52 -9.48 -10.08
CA TYR A 210 12.67 -9.89 -8.96
C TYR A 210 11.31 -9.25 -9.13
N LYS A 211 10.26 -9.87 -8.58
CA LYS A 211 8.96 -9.20 -8.50
C LYS A 211 9.11 -7.90 -7.69
N THR A 212 8.33 -6.89 -8.02
CA THR A 212 8.34 -5.58 -7.34
C THR A 212 6.92 -5.16 -6.96
N TRP A 213 6.81 -3.97 -6.39
CA TRP A 213 5.52 -3.36 -6.08
C TRP A 213 4.71 -3.13 -7.35
N HIS A 214 3.41 -3.37 -7.25
CA HIS A 214 2.41 -2.97 -8.24
C HIS A 214 1.22 -2.35 -7.50
N PRO A 215 0.46 -1.46 -8.15
CA PRO A 215 -0.80 -0.96 -7.61
C PRO A 215 -1.82 -2.11 -7.48
N GLN A 216 -2.83 -1.96 -6.63
CA GLN A 216 -3.85 -2.99 -6.45
C GLN A 216 -4.74 -3.19 -7.68
N ILE A 217 -4.98 -2.11 -8.43
CA ILE A 217 -5.65 -2.12 -9.73
C ILE A 217 -4.63 -1.75 -10.79
N ASP A 218 -4.60 -2.52 -11.88
CA ASP A 218 -3.79 -2.18 -13.03
C ASP A 218 -4.24 -0.85 -13.66
N PRO A 219 -3.35 0.14 -13.80
CA PRO A 219 -3.74 1.47 -14.25
C PRO A 219 -4.04 1.55 -15.75
N ILE A 220 -3.70 0.51 -16.53
CA ILE A 220 -3.96 0.44 -17.97
C ILE A 220 -5.26 -0.34 -18.22
N TYR A 221 -5.38 -1.54 -17.68
CA TYR A 221 -6.47 -2.46 -17.97
C TYR A 221 -7.62 -2.45 -16.96
N TRP A 222 -7.42 -1.83 -15.79
CA TRP A 222 -8.40 -1.83 -14.68
C TRP A 222 -8.81 -3.22 -14.20
N CYS A 223 -7.91 -4.20 -14.31
CA CYS A 223 -8.06 -5.48 -13.60
C CYS A 223 -7.44 -5.37 -12.20
N TYR A 224 -7.74 -6.34 -11.33
CA TYR A 224 -7.27 -6.42 -9.94
C TYR A 224 -6.18 -7.48 -9.80
N TYR A 225 -5.07 -7.14 -9.16
CA TYR A 225 -4.04 -8.14 -8.83
C TYR A 225 -4.42 -9.05 -7.66
N ARG A 226 -5.57 -8.82 -7.00
CA ARG A 226 -6.13 -9.63 -5.91
C ARG A 226 -5.27 -9.69 -4.63
N TYR A 227 -4.18 -8.94 -4.57
CA TYR A 227 -3.42 -8.64 -3.38
C TYR A 227 -2.80 -7.23 -3.48
N GLU A 228 -2.35 -6.68 -2.36
CA GLU A 228 -1.73 -5.35 -2.26
C GLU A 228 -0.36 -5.43 -1.59
N ASN A 229 0.54 -4.52 -1.95
CA ASN A 229 1.93 -4.49 -1.46
C ASN A 229 2.20 -3.26 -0.57
N GLY A 230 1.17 -2.62 -0.04
CA GLY A 230 1.24 -1.33 0.65
C GLY A 230 1.48 -0.15 -0.30
N SER A 231 2.25 0.81 0.20
CA SER A 231 2.46 2.13 -0.40
C SER A 231 3.23 2.10 -1.70
N ASP A 232 2.92 3.03 -2.60
CA ASP A 232 3.69 3.26 -3.82
C ASP A 232 5.12 3.75 -3.50
N PRO A 233 6.17 2.96 -3.81
CA PRO A 233 7.55 3.35 -3.55
C PRO A 233 8.01 4.55 -4.38
N SER A 234 7.32 4.89 -5.47
CA SER A 234 7.65 6.03 -6.32
C SER A 234 7.44 7.38 -5.60
N LEU A 235 6.59 7.41 -4.57
CA LEU A 235 6.39 8.57 -3.68
C LEU A 235 7.67 9.00 -2.97
N VAL A 236 8.62 8.08 -2.84
CA VAL A 236 9.94 8.32 -2.24
C VAL A 236 11.06 7.96 -3.22
N GLY A 237 10.79 7.90 -4.53
CA GLY A 237 11.82 7.68 -5.55
C GLY A 237 12.57 6.35 -5.42
N TYR A 238 11.90 5.29 -4.95
CA TYR A 238 12.51 3.98 -4.73
C TYR A 238 11.83 2.88 -5.58
N THR A 239 12.47 1.72 -5.72
CA THR A 239 11.89 0.55 -6.38
C THR A 239 12.34 -0.73 -5.64
N PRO A 240 11.45 -1.39 -4.88
CA PRO A 240 11.83 -2.53 -4.06
C PRO A 240 12.00 -3.82 -4.88
N THR A 241 12.88 -4.70 -4.44
CA THR A 241 13.07 -6.03 -5.05
C THR A 241 12.54 -7.10 -4.11
N PHE A 242 11.26 -7.46 -4.26
CA PHE A 242 10.64 -8.48 -3.41
C PHE A 242 11.29 -9.85 -3.64
N ASN A 243 11.34 -10.69 -2.62
CA ASN A 243 12.01 -11.99 -2.62
C ASN A 243 13.53 -12.00 -2.82
N TYR A 244 14.20 -10.86 -3.03
CA TYR A 244 15.67 -10.86 -3.14
C TYR A 244 16.33 -11.45 -1.89
N VAL A 245 15.99 -10.95 -0.71
CA VAL A 245 16.52 -11.45 0.58
C VAL A 245 16.11 -12.90 0.83
N ALA A 246 14.86 -13.25 0.52
CA ALA A 246 14.36 -14.62 0.67
C ALA A 246 15.12 -15.63 -0.21
N LYS A 247 15.46 -15.26 -1.45
CA LYS A 247 16.23 -16.08 -2.38
C LYS A 247 17.64 -16.33 -1.87
N GLN A 248 18.29 -15.30 -1.33
CA GLN A 248 19.61 -15.43 -0.70
C GLN A 248 19.57 -16.30 0.56
N PHE A 249 18.39 -16.47 1.16
CA PHE A 249 18.14 -17.38 2.28
C PHE A 249 17.54 -18.73 1.87
N GLY A 250 18.14 -19.37 0.86
CA GLY A 250 17.70 -20.71 0.42
C GLY A 250 16.28 -20.73 -0.14
N SER A 251 15.80 -19.61 -0.69
CA SER A 251 14.43 -19.47 -1.22
C SER A 251 13.35 -19.76 -0.19
N GLN A 252 13.48 -19.19 1.01
CA GLN A 252 12.44 -19.25 2.02
C GLN A 252 11.09 -18.81 1.40
N PRO A 253 9.99 -19.54 1.66
CA PRO A 253 8.69 -19.25 1.04
C PRO A 253 8.08 -17.99 1.67
N GLU A 254 8.48 -16.83 1.14
CA GLU A 254 7.85 -15.53 1.36
C GLU A 254 7.02 -15.22 0.11
N LEU A 255 5.70 -15.31 0.25
CA LEU A 255 4.82 -15.03 -0.88
C LEU A 255 4.79 -13.52 -1.11
N ILE A 256 4.57 -13.13 -2.36
CA ILE A 256 4.54 -11.71 -2.71
C ILE A 256 3.46 -10.95 -1.93
N VAL A 257 2.32 -11.61 -1.68
CA VAL A 257 1.21 -11.06 -0.88
C VAL A 257 1.62 -10.71 0.55
N GLY A 258 2.72 -11.23 1.09
CA GLY A 258 3.21 -10.86 2.41
C GLY A 258 4.01 -9.57 2.46
N PHE A 259 4.51 -9.04 1.33
CA PHE A 259 5.29 -7.79 1.35
C PHE A 259 4.37 -6.58 1.56
N LYS A 260 4.68 -5.75 2.56
CA LYS A 260 3.93 -4.54 2.91
C LYS A 260 4.90 -3.37 3.00
N GLY A 261 4.80 -2.45 2.05
CA GLY A 261 5.62 -1.26 1.94
C GLY A 261 4.99 -0.02 2.59
N PHE A 262 5.80 0.77 3.26
CA PHE A 262 5.45 2.06 3.84
C PHE A 262 6.33 3.12 3.19
N ALA A 263 5.75 3.95 2.34
CA ALA A 263 6.39 5.15 1.80
C ALA A 263 6.09 6.29 2.77
N ILE A 264 7.12 6.97 3.25
CA ILE A 264 7.01 8.04 4.24
C ILE A 264 7.84 9.22 3.76
N ARG A 265 7.19 10.36 3.55
CA ARG A 265 7.84 11.60 3.14
C ARG A 265 8.14 12.48 4.34
N ASP A 266 9.39 12.47 4.79
CA ASP A 266 9.89 13.43 5.79
C ASP A 266 10.38 14.69 5.09
N GLU A 267 9.44 15.56 4.74
CA GLU A 267 9.70 16.83 4.05
C GLU A 267 10.62 17.75 4.87
N GLY A 268 10.54 17.68 6.21
CA GLY A 268 11.38 18.47 7.11
C GLY A 268 12.86 18.06 7.04
N ALA A 269 13.11 16.76 6.87
CA ALA A 269 14.45 16.21 6.67
C ALA A 269 14.89 16.13 5.19
N ASN A 270 14.00 16.42 4.24
CA ASN A 270 14.19 16.14 2.80
C ASN A 270 14.49 14.65 2.54
N GLN A 271 13.88 13.75 3.30
CA GLN A 271 14.14 12.30 3.25
C GLN A 271 12.89 11.52 2.88
N GLY A 272 13.01 10.65 1.88
CA GLY A 272 11.99 9.70 1.49
C GLY A 272 12.33 8.33 2.07
N TRP A 273 11.48 7.79 2.93
CA TRP A 273 11.69 6.48 3.53
C TRP A 273 10.80 5.45 2.86
N TYR A 274 11.36 4.32 2.48
CA TYR A 274 10.60 3.14 2.10
C TYR A 274 10.93 1.99 3.04
N ILE A 275 9.97 1.59 3.86
CA ILE A 275 10.12 0.46 4.78
C ILE A 275 9.22 -0.66 4.29
N ASN A 276 9.82 -1.77 3.89
CA ASN A 276 9.11 -2.93 3.39
C ASN A 276 9.33 -4.11 4.33
N ILE A 277 8.24 -4.71 4.78
CA ILE A 277 8.25 -5.84 5.71
C ILE A 277 7.48 -6.98 5.07
N HIS A 278 8.05 -8.18 5.04
CA HIS A 278 7.29 -9.38 4.71
C HIS A 278 6.49 -9.82 5.95
N SER A 279 5.23 -9.43 6.00
CA SER A 279 4.31 -9.70 7.10
C SER A 279 3.10 -10.47 6.58
N GLU A 280 3.13 -11.79 6.74
CA GLU A 280 2.05 -12.71 6.38
C GLU A 280 1.98 -13.87 7.38
N THR A 281 0.76 -14.32 7.68
CA THR A 281 0.45 -15.51 8.47
C THR A 281 -0.45 -16.50 7.71
N GLY A 282 -0.65 -16.28 6.41
CA GLY A 282 -1.56 -17.01 5.52
C GLY A 282 -1.29 -18.51 5.36
N VAL A 283 -0.11 -18.95 5.77
CA VAL A 283 0.25 -20.38 5.86
C VAL A 283 0.95 -20.67 7.19
N GLN A 284 0.80 -21.89 7.70
CA GLN A 284 1.34 -22.27 9.02
C GLN A 284 2.85 -22.00 9.15
N THR A 285 3.64 -22.25 8.11
CA THR A 285 5.09 -22.01 8.11
C THR A 285 5.45 -20.53 8.26
N ARG A 286 4.52 -19.60 7.95
CA ARG A 286 4.70 -18.16 8.14
C ARG A 286 4.19 -17.68 9.49
N ALA A 287 3.06 -18.22 9.94
CA ALA A 287 2.62 -18.06 11.33
C ALA A 287 3.72 -18.48 12.32
N CYS A 288 4.50 -19.52 11.96
CA CYS A 288 5.60 -20.08 12.72
C CYS A 288 6.94 -19.30 12.63
N ALA A 289 7.22 -18.62 11.52
CA ALA A 289 8.57 -18.10 11.23
C ALA A 289 9.00 -16.96 12.15
N ARG A 290 10.16 -17.06 12.82
CA ARG A 290 10.71 -15.94 13.63
C ARG A 290 11.18 -14.76 12.79
N PHE A 291 11.86 -15.07 11.69
CA PHE A 291 12.56 -14.08 10.88
C PHE A 291 11.84 -13.82 9.55
N HIS A 292 11.74 -12.54 9.20
CA HIS A 292 11.02 -12.05 8.03
C HIS A 292 11.86 -11.02 7.28
N THR A 293 11.71 -10.93 5.97
CA THR A 293 12.41 -9.89 5.19
C THR A 293 12.01 -8.50 5.65
N VAL A 294 13.01 -7.67 5.91
CA VAL A 294 12.91 -6.23 6.14
C VAL A 294 13.83 -5.54 5.14
N VAL A 295 13.30 -4.55 4.42
CA VAL A 295 14.07 -3.63 3.59
C VAL A 295 13.76 -2.21 4.02
N ILE A 296 14.79 -1.43 4.33
CA ILE A 296 14.66 -0.02 4.67
C ILE A 296 15.53 0.77 3.71
N ALA A 297 14.88 1.57 2.86
CA ALA A 297 15.56 2.49 1.97
C ALA A 297 15.30 3.93 2.39
N VAL A 298 16.31 4.77 2.22
CA VAL A 298 16.21 6.23 2.39
C VAL A 298 16.71 6.89 1.13
N THR A 299 15.92 7.82 0.61
CA THR A 299 16.24 8.62 -0.57
C THR A 299 16.19 10.11 -0.24
N ASP A 300 16.76 10.92 -1.11
CA ASP A 300 16.53 12.35 -1.13
C ASP A 300 15.22 12.67 -1.85
N LEU A 301 14.26 13.32 -1.19
CA LEU A 301 12.91 13.56 -1.77
C LEU A 301 12.93 14.42 -3.04
N LYS A 302 13.94 15.29 -3.19
CA LYS A 302 14.02 16.21 -4.34
C LYS A 302 14.69 15.58 -5.54
N THR A 303 15.72 14.77 -5.30
CA THR A 303 16.58 14.23 -6.36
C THR A 303 16.32 12.75 -6.65
N GLY A 304 15.66 12.03 -5.74
CA GLY A 304 15.53 10.57 -5.78
C GLY A 304 16.84 9.83 -5.50
N GLU A 305 17.91 10.52 -5.08
CA GLU A 305 19.19 9.88 -4.80
C GLU A 305 19.06 8.92 -3.61
N LEU A 306 19.43 7.66 -3.79
CA LEU A 306 19.53 6.69 -2.71
C LEU A 306 20.62 7.12 -1.70
N LYS A 307 20.24 7.22 -0.43
CA LYS A 307 21.12 7.54 0.71
C LYS A 307 21.43 6.31 1.55
N ALA A 308 20.48 5.39 1.68
CA ALA A 308 20.69 4.11 2.34
C ALA A 308 19.74 3.05 1.76
N GLU A 309 20.16 1.79 1.78
CA GLU A 309 19.35 0.60 1.52
C GLU A 309 19.88 -0.52 2.39
N LEU A 310 19.06 -0.94 3.36
CA LEU A 310 19.38 -2.00 4.31
C LEU A 310 18.39 -3.15 4.12
N ALA A 311 18.86 -4.35 3.83
CA ALA A 311 18.03 -5.52 3.54
C ALA A 311 18.48 -6.74 4.37
N TYR A 312 17.58 -7.33 5.14
CA TYR A 312 17.92 -8.41 6.08
C TYR A 312 16.68 -9.19 6.53
N LYS A 313 16.92 -10.26 7.29
CA LYS A 313 15.93 -11.06 8.00
C LYS A 313 15.76 -10.49 9.41
N GLY A 314 14.78 -9.60 9.57
CA GLY A 314 14.44 -8.99 10.84
C GLY A 314 13.81 -10.01 11.80
N ASP A 315 14.18 -9.91 13.07
CA ASP A 315 13.65 -10.74 14.15
C ASP A 315 12.33 -10.17 14.67
N PHE A 316 11.22 -10.84 14.38
CA PHE A 316 9.90 -10.53 14.95
C PHE A 316 9.52 -11.52 16.06
N GLY A 317 10.49 -12.30 16.52
CA GLY A 317 10.41 -13.17 17.68
C GLY A 317 9.28 -14.19 17.64
N ALA A 318 8.68 -14.41 18.82
CA ALA A 318 7.73 -15.49 19.02
C ALA A 318 6.34 -15.10 18.52
N THR A 319 5.64 -16.09 17.99
CA THR A 319 4.22 -16.00 17.70
C THR A 319 3.44 -16.21 18.99
N ILE A 320 2.67 -15.20 19.37
CA ILE A 320 1.83 -15.21 20.57
C ILE A 320 0.37 -15.03 20.19
N SER A 321 -0.53 -15.61 20.97
CA SER A 321 -1.96 -15.41 20.82
C SER A 321 -2.31 -13.95 21.10
N ASN A 322 -3.25 -13.39 20.35
CA ASN A 322 -3.87 -12.10 20.68
C ASN A 322 -4.95 -12.21 21.77
N GLN A 323 -5.22 -13.43 22.27
CA GLN A 323 -6.12 -13.64 23.41
C GLN A 323 -5.38 -13.44 24.71
N SER A 324 -5.98 -12.67 25.63
CA SER A 324 -5.47 -12.55 27.00
C SER A 324 -5.31 -13.93 27.65
N PRO A 325 -4.14 -14.29 28.22
CA PRO A 325 -3.04 -13.39 28.61
C PRO A 325 -1.86 -13.28 27.61
N ASN A 326 -2.11 -13.41 26.31
CA ASN A 326 -1.17 -13.36 25.19
C ASN A 326 -0.04 -14.40 25.27
N THR A 327 -0.40 -15.67 25.44
CA THR A 327 0.57 -16.76 25.55
C THR A 327 1.15 -17.16 24.19
N PRO A 328 2.40 -17.66 24.13
CA PRO A 328 2.94 -18.30 22.94
C PRO A 328 2.00 -19.37 22.38
N VAL A 329 1.87 -19.42 21.06
CA VAL A 329 1.09 -20.48 20.39
C VAL A 329 1.86 -21.81 20.43
N SER A 330 1.15 -22.94 20.47
CA SER A 330 1.72 -24.29 20.61
C SER A 330 2.27 -24.84 19.29
N ILE A 331 3.03 -24.02 18.55
CA ILE A 331 3.66 -24.40 17.27
C ILE A 331 5.16 -24.60 17.49
N THR A 332 5.71 -25.66 16.88
CA THR A 332 7.17 -25.89 16.82
C THR A 332 7.67 -25.64 15.41
N CYS A 333 8.83 -25.01 15.31
CA CYS A 333 9.36 -24.46 14.09
C CYS A 333 10.81 -24.88 13.88
N PRO A 334 11.24 -25.21 12.65
CA PRO A 334 12.66 -25.28 12.37
C PRO A 334 13.26 -23.86 12.48
N ASP A 335 14.25 -23.68 13.34
CA ASP A 335 15.09 -22.49 13.35
C ASP A 335 15.87 -22.45 12.04
N PRO A 336 15.67 -21.42 11.20
CA PRO A 336 16.21 -21.46 9.86
C PRO A 336 17.74 -21.21 9.83
N ARG A 337 18.38 -20.94 10.98
CA ARG A 337 19.84 -20.82 11.12
C ARG A 337 20.54 -22.18 11.19
N ASN A 338 19.91 -23.17 11.81
CA ASN A 338 20.55 -24.45 12.14
C ASN A 338 19.64 -25.68 11.94
N GLY A 339 18.38 -25.49 11.55
CA GLY A 339 17.38 -26.54 11.35
C GLY A 339 16.79 -27.13 12.63
N GLN A 340 17.22 -26.68 13.82
CA GLN A 340 16.77 -27.22 15.09
C GLN A 340 15.30 -26.86 15.33
N GLN A 341 14.51 -27.83 15.81
CA GLN A 341 13.13 -27.57 16.21
C GLN A 341 13.11 -26.72 17.49
N VAL A 342 12.44 -25.56 17.42
CA VAL A 342 12.29 -24.61 18.51
C VAL A 342 10.80 -24.31 18.75
N THR A 343 10.40 -24.23 20.00
CA THR A 343 9.03 -23.84 20.38
C THR A 343 8.90 -22.31 20.41
N GLN A 344 7.70 -21.79 20.21
CA GLN A 344 7.46 -20.34 20.38
C GLN A 344 7.81 -19.86 21.79
N SER A 345 7.59 -20.70 22.81
CA SER A 345 8.00 -20.42 24.19
C SER A 345 9.52 -20.30 24.35
N ASP A 346 10.32 -21.04 23.59
CA ASP A 346 11.79 -20.91 23.62
C ASP A 346 12.27 -19.70 22.85
N ILE A 347 11.59 -19.31 21.77
CA ILE A 347 11.87 -18.07 21.04
C ILE A 347 11.56 -16.86 21.94
N ALA A 348 10.44 -16.87 22.66
CA ALA A 348 10.03 -15.78 23.56
C ALA A 348 11.03 -15.53 24.72
N LYS A 349 11.89 -16.50 25.05
CA LYS A 349 12.98 -16.33 26.02
C LYS A 349 14.23 -15.68 25.42
N GLN A 350 14.37 -15.68 24.09
CA GLN A 350 15.56 -15.22 23.38
C GLN A 350 15.44 -13.79 22.85
N THR A 351 14.21 -13.29 22.68
CA THR A 351 13.93 -11.97 22.12
C THR A 351 12.61 -11.45 22.69
N ASP A 352 12.52 -10.13 22.75
CA ASP A 352 11.34 -9.34 23.07
C ASP A 352 10.45 -9.05 21.84
N GLY A 353 10.91 -9.40 20.63
CA GLY A 353 10.08 -9.36 19.43
C GLY A 353 8.92 -10.33 19.54
N ALA A 354 7.76 -9.96 19.01
CA ALA A 354 6.63 -10.86 18.94
C ALA A 354 5.69 -10.54 17.78
N LYS A 355 4.94 -11.56 17.37
CA LYS A 355 3.83 -11.46 16.41
C LYS A 355 2.55 -11.90 17.09
N ASN A 356 1.60 -10.99 17.22
CA ASN A 356 0.30 -11.26 17.83
C ASN A 356 -0.61 -11.88 16.78
N LEU A 357 -0.65 -13.20 16.75
CA LEU A 357 -1.50 -13.96 15.85
C LEU A 357 -2.94 -13.93 16.32
N ARG A 358 -3.87 -13.81 15.38
CA ARG A 358 -5.29 -13.88 15.67
C ARG A 358 -5.68 -15.31 16.00
N VAL A 359 -6.08 -15.55 17.24
CA VAL A 359 -6.57 -16.85 17.71
C VAL A 359 -8.03 -16.73 18.12
N SER A 360 -8.85 -17.60 17.59
CA SER A 360 -10.28 -17.69 17.84
C SER A 360 -10.56 -18.30 19.21
N GLY A 361 -11.53 -17.75 19.95
CA GLY A 361 -11.99 -18.32 21.22
C GLY A 361 -13.15 -19.31 21.07
N ASN A 362 -13.85 -19.25 19.93
CA ASN A 362 -15.13 -19.92 19.69
C ASN A 362 -15.28 -20.48 18.25
N GLY A 363 -14.19 -20.50 17.48
CA GLY A 363 -14.16 -20.92 16.09
C GLY A 363 -14.39 -19.81 15.05
N GLN A 364 -14.68 -18.57 15.47
CA GLN A 364 -14.98 -17.42 14.60
C GLN A 364 -13.81 -16.41 14.54
N ASP A 365 -13.72 -15.63 13.45
CA ASP A 365 -12.69 -14.57 13.35
C ASP A 365 -12.80 -13.64 14.57
N PRO A 366 -11.76 -13.55 15.42
CA PRO A 366 -11.79 -12.67 16.59
C PRO A 366 -11.78 -11.18 16.20
N GLY A 367 -11.63 -10.85 14.91
CA GLY A 367 -11.46 -9.49 14.44
C GLY A 367 -10.10 -8.92 14.86
N GLY A 368 -9.95 -7.60 14.72
CA GLY A 368 -8.70 -6.89 15.03
C GLY A 368 -7.55 -7.20 14.07
N TYR A 369 -6.43 -6.53 14.28
CA TYR A 369 -5.21 -6.64 13.48
C TYR A 369 -4.14 -7.51 14.19
N GLU A 370 -3.16 -7.97 13.42
CA GLU A 370 -1.99 -8.71 13.88
C GLU A 370 -0.85 -7.74 14.13
N ASN A 371 -0.66 -7.39 15.40
CA ASN A 371 0.40 -6.50 15.83
C ASN A 371 1.72 -7.26 15.92
N TRP A 372 2.72 -6.85 15.15
CA TRP A 372 4.05 -7.42 15.12
C TRP A 372 5.04 -6.36 15.55
N HIS A 373 6.01 -6.72 16.38
CA HIS A 373 7.07 -5.81 16.77
C HIS A 373 8.44 -6.48 16.80
N GLY A 374 9.45 -5.70 16.45
CA GLY A 374 10.84 -6.13 16.42
C GLY A 374 11.57 -5.55 15.22
N GLY A 375 12.37 -6.38 14.56
CA GLY A 375 12.98 -6.09 13.27
C GLY A 375 14.10 -5.04 13.27
N GLY A 376 14.47 -4.42 14.39
CA GLY A 376 15.62 -3.51 14.45
C GLY A 376 16.97 -4.24 14.37
N ASN A 377 18.00 -3.60 13.79
CA ASN A 377 19.32 -4.19 13.68
C ASN A 377 20.48 -3.19 13.81
N PRO A 378 21.10 -3.05 14.99
CA PRO A 378 22.16 -2.06 15.21
C PRO A 378 23.46 -2.36 14.43
N ASN A 379 23.68 -3.61 14.02
CA ASN A 379 24.86 -3.97 13.22
C ASN A 379 24.85 -3.34 11.82
N LEU A 380 23.68 -2.87 11.36
CA LEU A 380 23.50 -2.20 10.08
C LEU A 380 23.59 -0.68 10.18
N GLY A 381 24.14 -0.13 11.27
CA GLY A 381 24.22 1.32 11.49
C GLY A 381 22.88 1.95 11.86
N MET A 382 21.93 1.14 12.33
CA MET A 382 20.67 1.61 12.87
C MET A 382 20.84 1.99 14.34
N SER A 383 20.18 3.06 14.75
CA SER A 383 20.01 3.44 16.15
C SER A 383 18.56 3.87 16.40
N TYR A 384 18.11 3.75 17.63
CA TYR A 384 16.73 4.04 18.02
C TYR A 384 16.64 4.44 19.50
N TRP A 385 15.49 4.98 19.93
CA TRP A 385 15.33 5.41 21.32
C TRP A 385 15.61 4.25 22.29
N GLY A 386 16.65 4.40 23.11
CA GLY A 386 17.09 3.37 24.06
C GLY A 386 18.57 3.00 23.98
N ASP A 387 19.32 3.42 22.96
CA ASP A 387 20.72 2.95 22.78
C ASP A 387 21.73 3.44 23.85
N ASN A 388 21.39 4.46 24.63
CA ASN A 388 22.18 4.84 25.82
C ASN A 388 21.79 4.07 27.10
N GLN A 389 20.74 3.23 27.03
CA GLN A 389 20.37 2.27 28.06
C GLN A 389 20.69 0.87 27.54
N LYS A 390 21.94 0.43 27.76
CA LYS A 390 22.33 -0.98 27.65
C LYS A 390 21.25 -1.83 28.35
N SER A 391 20.61 -2.70 27.56
CA SER A 391 19.47 -3.55 27.94
C SER A 391 18.19 -2.80 28.34
N ILE A 392 17.32 -2.52 27.37
CA ILE A 392 15.90 -2.66 27.62
C ILE A 392 15.43 -3.75 26.65
N ALA A 393 15.15 -4.94 27.19
CA ALA A 393 14.17 -5.81 26.55
C ALA A 393 12.87 -4.99 26.41
N GLY A 394 12.48 -4.63 25.20
CA GLY A 394 11.24 -3.93 24.90
C GLY A 394 11.35 -2.76 23.92
N VAL A 395 12.51 -2.47 23.32
CA VAL A 395 12.59 -1.38 22.30
C VAL A 395 12.09 -1.88 20.95
N ARG A 396 10.80 -1.63 20.71
CA ARG A 396 10.07 -1.99 19.50
C ARG A 396 10.36 -0.97 18.40
N VAL A 397 11.38 -1.24 17.58
CA VAL A 397 11.83 -0.35 16.50
C VAL A 397 10.76 -0.24 15.41
N LEU A 398 10.37 -1.38 14.85
CA LEU A 398 9.27 -1.50 13.91
C LEU A 398 8.12 -2.16 14.64
N ASN A 399 6.99 -1.48 14.70
CA ASN A 399 5.74 -2.04 15.20
C ASN A 399 4.70 -1.93 14.10
N VAL A 400 4.39 -3.04 13.44
CA VAL A 400 3.47 -3.08 12.31
C VAL A 400 2.18 -3.76 12.72
N ASP A 401 1.05 -3.18 12.34
CA ASP A 401 -0.28 -3.76 12.55
C ASP A 401 -0.90 -4.07 11.20
N ILE A 402 -1.07 -5.37 10.91
CA ILE A 402 -1.48 -5.87 9.59
C ILE A 402 -2.63 -6.87 9.70
N ARG A 403 -3.40 -7.05 8.62
CA ARG A 403 -4.49 -8.04 8.60
C ARG A 403 -4.62 -8.79 7.27
N ASN A 404 -3.61 -8.75 6.40
CA ASN A 404 -3.63 -9.37 5.08
C ASN A 404 -2.44 -10.34 4.88
N PRO A 405 -2.67 -11.59 4.46
CA PRO A 405 -3.98 -12.22 4.20
C PRO A 405 -4.81 -12.37 5.47
N THR A 406 -6.14 -12.31 5.33
CA THR A 406 -7.01 -12.39 6.50
C THR A 406 -7.15 -13.84 6.97
N THR A 407 -6.19 -14.33 7.75
CA THR A 407 -6.25 -15.64 8.39
C THR A 407 -6.29 -15.57 9.91
N PHE A 408 -6.90 -16.56 10.56
CA PHE A 408 -6.86 -16.71 12.02
C PHE A 408 -6.69 -18.18 12.40
N CYS A 409 -6.15 -18.44 13.58
CA CYS A 409 -6.07 -19.78 14.13
C CYS A 409 -7.35 -20.11 14.89
N ALA A 410 -8.00 -21.24 14.62
CA ALA A 410 -9.17 -21.70 15.36
C ALA A 410 -8.87 -21.94 16.85
N THR A 411 -7.65 -22.38 17.16
CA THR A 411 -7.12 -22.65 18.50
C THR A 411 -5.65 -22.23 18.59
N THR A 412 -5.08 -22.21 19.81
CA THR A 412 -3.66 -21.91 20.06
C THR A 412 -2.68 -22.90 19.45
N ASP A 413 -3.14 -24.06 19.00
CA ASP A 413 -2.27 -25.07 18.36
C ASP A 413 -1.97 -24.73 16.89
N CYS A 414 -2.84 -23.93 16.26
CA CYS A 414 -2.71 -23.41 14.90
C CYS A 414 -2.03 -24.37 13.90
N ASN A 415 -2.46 -25.64 13.89
CA ASN A 415 -1.89 -26.66 13.03
C ASN A 415 -2.50 -26.61 11.60
N ALA A 416 -1.83 -27.20 10.61
CA ALA A 416 -2.28 -27.18 9.22
C ALA A 416 -3.64 -27.87 8.96
N THR A 417 -4.05 -28.82 9.81
CA THR A 417 -5.21 -29.69 9.54
C THR A 417 -6.54 -29.14 10.11
N SER A 418 -6.50 -28.32 11.15
CA SER A 418 -7.70 -27.71 11.77
C SER A 418 -7.50 -26.26 12.25
N GLY A 419 -6.29 -25.72 12.12
CA GLY A 419 -5.86 -24.49 12.79
C GLY A 419 -6.05 -23.22 11.98
N LEU A 420 -5.43 -23.06 10.81
CA LEU A 420 -5.48 -21.79 10.08
C LEU A 420 -6.73 -21.68 9.20
N LYS A 421 -7.52 -20.63 9.39
CA LYS A 421 -8.76 -20.36 8.66
C LYS A 421 -8.66 -19.03 7.94
N ALA A 422 -8.95 -19.02 6.64
CA ALA A 422 -9.22 -17.79 5.91
C ALA A 422 -10.53 -17.15 6.40
N THR A 423 -10.56 -15.83 6.43
CA THR A 423 -11.77 -15.05 6.69
C THR A 423 -12.26 -14.43 5.38
N GLY A 424 -13.56 -14.15 5.29
CA GLY A 424 -14.11 -13.31 4.21
C GLY A 424 -13.98 -11.79 4.47
N SER A 425 -13.14 -11.36 5.43
CA SER A 425 -12.96 -9.95 5.78
C SER A 425 -12.06 -9.25 4.75
N VAL A 426 -12.33 -7.96 4.48
CA VAL A 426 -11.61 -7.14 3.49
C VAL A 426 -10.60 -6.20 4.14
N ALA A 427 -9.87 -6.68 5.16
CA ALA A 427 -9.07 -5.80 5.99
C ALA A 427 -7.87 -5.17 5.25
N ASP A 428 -7.83 -3.85 5.25
CA ASP A 428 -6.98 -3.05 4.37
C ASP A 428 -6.13 -2.02 5.12
N GLN A 429 -6.47 -1.66 6.35
CA GLN A 429 -5.64 -0.76 7.15
C GLN A 429 -4.30 -1.43 7.47
N ARG A 430 -3.21 -0.70 7.26
CA ARG A 430 -1.87 -1.09 7.73
C ARG A 430 -1.29 0.09 8.45
N THR A 431 -0.75 -0.16 9.63
CA THR A 431 -0.03 0.88 10.37
C THR A 431 1.37 0.42 10.68
N LEU A 432 2.30 1.37 10.70
CA LEU A 432 3.68 1.18 11.10
C LEU A 432 4.00 2.27 12.12
N PHE A 433 4.35 1.87 13.33
CA PHE A 433 4.86 2.76 14.36
C PHE A 433 6.37 2.59 14.46
N ILE A 434 7.08 3.72 14.44
CA ILE A 434 8.54 3.77 14.47
C ILE A 434 9.00 4.58 15.68
N SER A 435 9.97 4.01 16.40
CA SER A 435 10.53 4.60 17.63
C SER A 435 11.90 5.25 17.36
N ASN A 436 11.92 6.42 16.69
CA ASN A 436 13.12 7.22 16.42
C ASN A 436 14.22 6.44 15.67
N LEU A 437 13.86 5.79 14.57
CA LEU A 437 14.81 5.08 13.72
C LEU A 437 15.79 6.04 13.05
N ARG A 438 17.07 5.90 13.33
CA ARG A 438 18.16 6.64 12.69
C ARG A 438 19.12 5.68 12.01
N ILE A 439 19.53 6.01 10.79
CA ILE A 439 20.53 5.27 10.01
C ILE A 439 21.75 6.17 9.83
N GLN A 440 22.93 5.67 10.20
CA GLN A 440 24.16 6.45 10.16
C GLN A 440 25.30 5.66 9.52
N TYR A 441 26.04 6.34 8.63
CA TYR A 441 27.34 5.88 8.17
C TYR A 441 28.38 6.05 9.28
N SER A 442 28.88 4.94 9.84
CA SER A 442 29.84 4.94 10.95
C SER A 442 31.23 4.48 10.51
N ASN A 443 32.24 4.75 11.34
CA ASN A 443 33.60 4.23 11.14
C ASN A 443 33.64 2.69 11.07
N ALA A 444 32.70 2.00 11.75
CA ALA A 444 32.61 0.54 11.68
C ALA A 444 32.16 0.08 10.28
N ILE A 445 31.18 0.77 9.68
CA ILE A 445 30.72 0.49 8.31
C ILE A 445 31.82 0.79 7.29
N ASP A 446 32.52 1.92 7.45
CA ASP A 446 33.68 2.25 6.60
C ASP A 446 34.77 1.17 6.67
N ALA A 447 35.10 0.69 7.86
CA ALA A 447 36.09 -0.37 8.06
C ALA A 447 35.68 -1.68 7.37
N VAL A 448 34.40 -2.08 7.49
CA VAL A 448 33.88 -3.29 6.83
C VAL A 448 33.90 -3.14 5.30
N SER A 449 33.42 -2.01 4.78
CA SER A 449 33.42 -1.70 3.35
C SER A 449 34.82 -1.80 2.74
N LYS A 450 35.82 -1.18 3.40
CA LYS A 450 37.23 -1.23 2.99
C LYS A 450 37.82 -2.63 3.06
N ALA A 451 37.54 -3.38 4.13
CA ALA A 451 38.04 -4.75 4.31
C ALA A 451 37.50 -5.71 3.23
N GLN A 452 36.31 -5.45 2.72
CA GLN A 452 35.67 -6.24 1.65
C GLN A 452 36.07 -5.78 0.23
N GLY A 453 36.87 -4.72 0.11
CA GLY A 453 37.26 -4.16 -1.19
C GLY A 453 36.12 -3.49 -1.95
N GLU A 454 35.05 -3.09 -1.24
CA GLU A 454 33.88 -2.47 -1.82
C GLU A 454 34.08 -0.97 -2.06
N LYS A 455 33.23 -0.41 -2.93
CA LYS A 455 33.15 1.06 -3.09
C LYS A 455 32.65 1.69 -1.78
N PRO A 456 33.10 2.91 -1.42
CA PRO A 456 32.64 3.59 -0.22
C PRO A 456 31.12 3.59 -0.07
N GLY A 457 30.64 3.11 1.06
CA GLY A 457 29.21 3.03 1.40
C GLY A 457 28.55 1.69 1.11
N TYR A 458 29.14 0.85 0.26
CA TYR A 458 28.68 -0.52 0.06
C TYR A 458 29.42 -1.49 0.98
N PHE A 459 28.69 -2.43 1.55
CA PHE A 459 29.25 -3.48 2.40
C PHE A 459 28.34 -4.71 2.35
N TRP A 460 28.84 -5.84 2.81
CA TRP A 460 28.13 -7.11 2.82
C TRP A 460 28.00 -7.65 4.24
N THR A 461 26.84 -8.23 4.51
CA THR A 461 26.50 -8.89 5.77
C THR A 461 25.98 -10.29 5.51
N ASP A 462 25.87 -11.10 6.56
CA ASP A 462 24.98 -12.25 6.52
C ASP A 462 23.51 -11.79 6.39
N LEU A 463 22.60 -12.76 6.29
CA LEU A 463 21.18 -12.50 6.14
C LEU A 463 20.53 -11.85 7.36
N TYR A 464 21.18 -11.88 8.51
CA TYR A 464 20.71 -11.28 9.76
C TYR A 464 21.41 -9.95 10.06
N GLY A 465 22.14 -9.40 9.08
CA GLY A 465 22.85 -8.12 9.19
C GLY A 465 24.14 -8.16 10.02
N ASN A 466 24.67 -9.35 10.35
CA ASN A 466 25.96 -9.48 11.03
C ASN A 466 27.12 -9.44 10.02
N PRO A 467 28.36 -9.16 10.47
CA PRO A 467 29.55 -9.34 9.65
C PRO A 467 29.62 -10.76 9.05
N LEU A 468 30.11 -10.86 7.82
CA LEU A 468 30.29 -12.15 7.15
C LEU A 468 31.20 -13.08 7.96
N ALA A 469 30.81 -14.35 8.05
CA ALA A 469 31.62 -15.38 8.68
C ALA A 469 32.95 -15.55 7.92
N ALA A 470 33.98 -16.02 8.63
CA ALA A 470 35.28 -16.29 8.03
C ALA A 470 35.15 -17.27 6.85
N GLY A 471 35.69 -16.89 5.70
CA GLY A 471 35.66 -17.68 4.47
C GLY A 471 34.46 -17.41 3.55
N VAL A 472 33.43 -16.69 4.00
CA VAL A 472 32.33 -16.21 3.16
C VAL A 472 32.73 -14.91 2.48
N LYS A 473 32.58 -14.83 1.16
CA LYS A 473 32.92 -13.66 0.35
C LYS A 473 31.68 -12.84 0.00
N PRO A 474 31.83 -11.53 -0.26
CA PRO A 474 30.83 -10.72 -0.94
C PRO A 474 30.20 -11.43 -2.15
N GLY A 475 28.86 -11.56 -2.16
CA GLY A 475 28.11 -12.19 -3.25
C GLY A 475 27.92 -13.70 -3.13
N ASP A 476 28.56 -14.37 -2.16
CA ASP A 476 28.29 -15.78 -1.88
C ASP A 476 26.84 -15.98 -1.40
N PRO A 477 26.24 -17.18 -1.61
CA PRO A 477 24.93 -17.50 -1.06
C PRO A 477 24.87 -17.25 0.46
N GLY A 478 23.81 -16.59 0.91
CA GLY A 478 23.66 -16.21 2.32
C GLY A 478 24.35 -14.89 2.70
N SER A 479 24.90 -14.15 1.74
CA SER A 479 25.34 -12.77 1.91
C SER A 479 24.37 -11.78 1.27
N ILE A 480 24.22 -10.60 1.87
CA ILE A 480 23.40 -9.50 1.36
C ILE A 480 24.25 -8.25 1.24
N ARG A 481 24.10 -7.55 0.12
CA ARG A 481 24.70 -6.24 -0.09
C ARG A 481 23.84 -5.18 0.60
N GLN A 482 24.50 -4.32 1.34
CA GLN A 482 23.96 -3.16 2.03
C GLN A 482 24.52 -1.88 1.42
N PHE A 483 23.83 -0.76 1.62
CA PHE A 483 24.32 0.55 1.23
C PHE A 483 23.98 1.62 2.27
N ILE A 484 24.97 2.41 2.66
CA ILE A 484 24.79 3.69 3.35
C ILE A 484 25.77 4.69 2.75
N LYS A 485 25.28 5.78 2.18
CA LYS A 485 26.12 6.80 1.53
C LYS A 485 27.16 7.35 2.53
N PRO A 486 28.45 7.48 2.13
CA PRO A 486 29.47 8.02 3.03
C PRO A 486 29.10 9.38 3.63
N GLY A 487 29.24 9.49 4.95
CA GLY A 487 28.86 10.70 5.70
C GLY A 487 27.36 10.92 5.88
N PHE A 488 26.51 9.99 5.41
CA PHE A 488 25.07 10.08 5.61
C PHE A 488 24.68 9.82 7.06
N ASP A 489 23.72 10.60 7.52
CA ASP A 489 23.07 10.47 8.80
C ASP A 489 21.62 10.89 8.61
N SER A 490 20.70 9.97 8.88
CA SER A 490 19.28 10.25 8.71
C SER A 490 18.73 11.14 9.83
N GLY A 491 19.48 11.33 10.92
CA GLY A 491 19.04 12.08 12.07
C GLY A 491 19.07 13.60 11.84
N VAL A 492 17.94 14.27 11.99
CA VAL A 492 17.84 15.74 11.97
C VAL A 492 17.71 16.23 13.40
N ASN A 493 18.56 17.18 13.81
CA ASN A 493 18.63 17.67 15.21
C ASN A 493 18.81 16.55 16.25
N GLY A 494 19.47 15.45 15.86
CA GLY A 494 19.70 14.29 16.73
C GLY A 494 18.51 13.33 16.87
N GLN A 495 17.41 13.55 16.14
CA GLN A 495 16.24 12.67 16.12
C GLN A 495 16.15 11.94 14.77
N GLY A 496 15.85 10.65 14.82
CA GLY A 496 15.54 9.82 13.65
C GLY A 496 14.06 9.87 13.30
N LEU A 497 13.66 9.04 12.34
CA LEU A 497 12.26 8.90 11.94
C LEU A 497 11.41 8.36 13.10
N GLN A 498 10.36 9.06 13.47
CA GLN A 498 9.46 8.67 14.55
C GLN A 498 8.00 8.99 14.20
N GLY A 499 7.08 8.15 14.65
CA GLY A 499 5.64 8.38 14.46
C GLY A 499 4.86 7.12 14.13
N GLY A 500 3.55 7.31 14.00
CA GLY A 500 2.62 6.34 13.43
C GLY A 500 2.34 6.68 11.98
N PHE A 501 2.60 5.73 11.10
CA PHE A 501 2.44 5.84 9.66
C PHE A 501 1.41 4.83 9.19
N SER A 502 0.76 5.13 8.08
CA SER A 502 -0.11 4.21 7.35
C SER A 502 0.34 4.13 5.91
N THR A 503 -0.10 3.11 5.18
CA THR A 503 0.28 2.96 3.78
C THR A 503 -0.21 4.15 2.95
N GLU A 504 0.73 4.91 2.38
CA GLU A 504 0.46 5.96 1.42
C GLU A 504 0.23 5.28 0.08
N ASP A 505 -1.02 5.14 -0.32
CA ASP A 505 -1.35 4.90 -1.72
C ASP A 505 -1.15 3.45 -2.25
N ALA A 506 -2.12 2.56 -1.99
CA ALA A 506 -2.19 1.23 -2.64
C ALA A 506 -2.87 1.26 -4.03
N TRP A 507 -3.43 2.40 -4.46
CA TRP A 507 -4.39 2.46 -5.59
C TRP A 507 -4.47 3.81 -6.35
N ARG A 508 -3.51 4.69 -6.17
CA ARG A 508 -3.57 6.15 -6.41
C ARG A 508 -4.40 6.92 -5.36
N GLN A 509 -4.42 6.49 -4.10
CA GLN A 509 -5.11 7.22 -3.04
C GLN A 509 -4.35 8.48 -2.62
N VAL A 510 -5.09 9.59 -2.56
CA VAL A 510 -4.76 10.79 -1.78
C VAL A 510 -4.70 10.44 -0.29
N TYR A 511 -3.56 10.70 0.35
CA TYR A 511 -3.45 10.73 1.80
C TYR A 511 -3.38 12.18 2.31
N LEU A 512 -3.87 12.37 3.54
CA LEU A 512 -3.79 13.61 4.31
C LEU A 512 -3.17 13.27 5.67
N PRO A 513 -2.22 14.08 6.18
CA PRO A 513 -1.61 13.83 7.49
C PRO A 513 -2.65 13.71 8.62
N ASN A 514 -2.44 12.77 9.55
CA ASN A 514 -3.26 12.57 10.77
C ASN A 514 -4.66 11.98 10.57
N VAL A 515 -4.88 11.24 9.49
CA VAL A 515 -6.18 10.67 9.11
C VAL A 515 -6.18 9.14 9.23
N GLY A 516 -7.27 8.57 9.74
CA GLY A 516 -7.47 7.12 9.71
C GLY A 516 -7.75 6.69 8.28
N VAL A 517 -7.04 5.68 7.77
CA VAL A 517 -7.25 5.18 6.40
C VAL A 517 -8.69 4.66 6.28
N PRO A 518 -9.54 5.27 5.44
CA PRO A 518 -10.90 4.77 5.24
C PRO A 518 -10.82 3.44 4.51
N GLY A 519 -11.60 2.46 4.98
CA GLY A 519 -11.70 1.14 4.37
C GLY A 519 -12.00 1.23 2.88
N ILE A 520 -11.11 0.73 2.03
CA ILE A 520 -11.40 0.42 0.64
C ILE A 520 -12.25 -0.85 0.65
N ASN A 521 -13.56 -0.67 0.67
CA ASN A 521 -14.46 -1.77 0.35
C ASN A 521 -14.39 -2.02 -1.17
N LEU A 522 -13.28 -2.61 -1.63
CA LEU A 522 -13.18 -3.17 -2.98
C LEU A 522 -13.96 -4.49 -2.96
N GLU A 523 -15.27 -4.38 -3.06
CA GLU A 523 -16.22 -5.50 -3.04
C GLU A 523 -15.65 -6.75 -3.73
N ASN A 524 -15.73 -7.90 -3.06
CA ASN A 524 -15.35 -9.24 -3.56
C ASN A 524 -13.93 -9.37 -4.15
N SER A 525 -13.08 -8.33 -4.10
CA SER A 525 -11.77 -8.33 -4.75
C SER A 525 -10.76 -9.23 -4.05
N LEU A 526 -10.94 -9.48 -2.75
CA LEU A 526 -10.12 -10.37 -1.92
C LEU A 526 -10.75 -11.75 -1.68
N LEU A 527 -12.01 -11.96 -2.10
CA LEU A 527 -12.67 -13.27 -2.02
C LEU A 527 -12.17 -14.15 -3.17
N GLY A 528 -10.96 -14.67 -3.07
CA GLY A 528 -10.45 -15.53 -4.15
C GLY A 528 -9.05 -16.11 -4.02
N GLN A 529 -8.29 -15.84 -2.97
CA GLN A 529 -7.03 -16.55 -2.73
C GLN A 529 -7.18 -17.51 -1.56
N ASN A 530 -7.64 -18.72 -1.88
CA ASN A 530 -7.35 -19.93 -1.13
C ASN A 530 -6.49 -20.84 -1.99
#